data_AF-A0AA39PA30-F1
#
_entry.id   AF-A0AA39PA30-F1
#
_cell.length_a   1.000
_cell.length_b   1.000
_cell.length_c   1.000
_cell.angle_alpha   90.00
_cell.angle_beta   90.00
_cell.angle_gamma   90.00
#
_symmetry.space_group_name_H-M   'P 1'
#
loop_
_entity.id
_entity.type
_entity.pdbx_description
1 polymer ?
#
loop_
_entity_poly.entity_id
_entity_poly.type
_entity_poly.pdbx_seq_one_letter_code
_entity_poly.pdbx_strand_id
1 'polypeptide(L)'
;MLEQRAPSSGHQVPIQQLNNTGFRLPLQGPSHSALPPLHLAGQPILNRNDYPMYFGSAILHKSVHPCKIEYNMRHLPSPCTVVLDNTVICHQGRYDLLQFNPDTMETVHTSEGRIPAGRRPVKGGYEEDGMPLYHGIAVHPGDRDRIPGKTSPRLHGCEYCFGDDVLLATDYEILCAQKILRVALILII
;
A
#
# COMPACT_ATOMS: atom_id res chain seq x y z
N MET A 1 -23.19 -2.44 -58.99
CA MET A 1 -22.99 -1.48 -57.89
C MET A 1 -24.04 -1.81 -56.83
N LEU A 2 -23.65 -2.50 -55.77
CA LEU A 2 -24.45 -2.75 -54.55
C LEU A 2 -23.44 -3.06 -53.44
N GLU A 3 -23.23 -2.08 -52.57
CA GLU A 3 -22.28 -2.09 -51.46
C GLU A 3 -22.63 -3.14 -50.41
N GLN A 4 -21.59 -3.82 -49.93
CA GLN A 4 -21.63 -4.69 -48.77
C GLN A 4 -21.64 -3.82 -47.50
N ARG A 5 -22.69 -3.95 -46.67
CA ARG A 5 -22.74 -3.33 -45.33
C ARG A 5 -21.76 -4.04 -44.40
N ALA A 6 -20.79 -3.28 -43.87
CA ALA A 6 -19.88 -3.71 -42.83
C ALA A 6 -20.61 -4.02 -41.51
N PRO A 7 -20.14 -4.99 -40.70
CA PRO A 7 -20.68 -5.24 -39.37
C PRO A 7 -20.31 -4.09 -38.42
N SER A 8 -21.31 -3.67 -37.63
CA SER A 8 -21.21 -2.61 -36.62
C SER A 8 -20.12 -2.91 -35.59
N SER A 9 -19.20 -1.97 -35.42
CA SER A 9 -18.18 -1.99 -34.37
C SER A 9 -18.85 -1.96 -33.00
N GLY A 10 -18.79 -3.09 -32.29
CA GLY A 10 -19.10 -3.15 -30.87
C GLY A 10 -18.20 -2.15 -30.13
N HIS A 11 -18.81 -1.19 -29.45
CA HIS A 11 -18.09 -0.31 -28.52
C HIS A 11 -17.54 -1.17 -27.39
N GLN A 12 -16.25 -1.52 -27.45
CA GLN A 12 -15.53 -2.00 -26.29
C GLN A 12 -15.44 -0.83 -25.31
N VAL A 13 -16.30 -0.83 -24.30
CA VAL A 13 -16.18 0.07 -23.16
C VAL A 13 -14.81 -0.20 -22.52
N PRO A 14 -13.93 0.80 -22.38
CA PRO A 14 -12.64 0.58 -21.75
C PRO A 14 -12.85 0.05 -20.34
N ILE A 15 -12.32 -1.14 -20.05
CA ILE A 15 -12.10 -1.57 -18.69
C ILE A 15 -11.11 -0.55 -18.12
N GLN A 16 -11.57 0.39 -17.31
CA GLN A 16 -10.66 1.22 -16.51
C GLN A 16 -9.81 0.26 -15.70
N GLN A 17 -8.55 0.08 -16.10
CA GLN A 17 -7.56 -0.59 -15.29
C GLN A 17 -7.45 0.21 -14.00
N LEU A 18 -7.97 -0.33 -12.90
CA LEU A 18 -7.73 0.27 -11.60
C LEU A 18 -6.21 0.29 -11.39
N ASN A 19 -5.65 1.48 -11.22
CA ASN A 19 -4.23 1.66 -11.00
C ASN A 19 -3.87 0.87 -9.72
N ASN A 20 -2.96 -0.10 -9.80
CA ASN A 20 -2.51 -0.91 -8.65
C ASN A 20 -1.74 -0.08 -7.59
N THR A 21 -1.86 1.24 -7.58
CA THR A 21 -1.13 2.16 -6.71
C THR A 21 -2.00 2.79 -5.63
N GLY A 22 -3.34 2.70 -5.77
CA GLY A 22 -4.32 3.37 -4.90
C GLY A 22 -4.30 4.90 -4.99
N PHE A 23 -5.20 5.55 -4.26
CA PHE A 23 -5.21 7.01 -4.10
C PHE A 23 -4.20 7.42 -3.02
N ARG A 24 -3.44 8.48 -3.30
CA ARG A 24 -2.31 8.91 -2.47
C ARG A 24 -2.37 10.39 -2.15
N LEU A 25 -2.16 10.71 -0.87
CA LEU A 25 -2.01 12.09 -0.41
C LEU A 25 -0.53 12.42 -0.26
N PRO A 26 0.00 13.40 -1.02
CA PRO A 26 1.37 13.82 -0.88
C PRO A 26 1.55 14.60 0.41
N LEU A 27 2.53 14.20 1.20
CA LEU A 27 2.91 14.81 2.47
C LEU A 27 4.39 15.19 2.42
N GLN A 28 4.78 16.14 3.28
CA GLN A 28 6.13 16.65 3.30
C GLN A 28 6.57 17.03 4.70
N GLY A 29 7.86 16.76 4.94
CA GLY A 29 8.54 17.25 6.12
C GLY A 29 8.23 16.40 7.36
N PRO A 30 8.93 16.69 8.45
CA PRO A 30 8.81 15.91 9.68
C PRO A 30 7.62 16.25 10.55
N SER A 31 6.89 17.31 10.24
CA SER A 31 5.91 17.83 11.17
C SER A 31 4.66 16.96 11.21
N HIS A 32 4.39 16.35 12.37
CA HIS A 32 3.09 15.74 12.65
C HIS A 32 1.93 16.75 12.63
N SER A 33 2.19 18.07 12.72
CA SER A 33 1.12 19.08 12.59
C SER A 33 0.71 19.34 11.14
N ALA A 34 1.53 18.91 10.17
CA ALA A 34 1.24 19.02 8.74
C ALA A 34 0.42 17.82 8.20
N LEU A 35 0.09 16.85 9.06
CA LEU A 35 -0.71 15.70 8.68
C LEU A 35 -2.18 16.11 8.42
N PRO A 36 -2.82 15.53 7.39
CA PRO A 36 -4.17 15.89 6.99
C PRO A 36 -5.18 15.32 7.99
N PRO A 37 -6.26 16.03 8.36
CA PRO A 37 -7.28 15.53 9.29
C PRO A 37 -7.64 14.06 9.08
N LEU A 38 -7.86 13.29 10.16
CA LEU A 38 -8.01 11.82 10.11
C LEU A 38 -9.03 11.31 9.07
N HIS A 39 -10.11 12.05 8.84
CA HIS A 39 -11.11 11.70 7.81
C HIS A 39 -10.56 11.73 6.38
N LEU A 40 -9.52 12.54 6.11
CA LEU A 40 -8.77 12.54 4.86
C LEU A 40 -7.65 11.49 4.85
N ALA A 41 -7.12 11.07 6.00
CA ALA A 41 -6.13 9.99 6.05
C ALA A 41 -6.74 8.62 5.66
N GLY A 42 -8.06 8.49 5.73
CA GLY A 42 -8.78 7.25 5.46
C GLY A 42 -8.78 6.31 6.67
N GLN A 43 -9.02 5.02 6.43
CA GLN A 43 -9.06 4.02 7.49
C GLN A 43 -7.62 3.58 7.87
N PRO A 44 -7.24 3.63 9.17
CA PRO A 44 -5.95 3.12 9.62
C PRO A 44 -5.92 1.58 9.61
N ILE A 45 -4.73 1.01 9.47
CA ILE A 45 -4.50 -0.44 9.49
C ILE A 45 -4.51 -0.99 10.92
N LEU A 46 -3.98 -0.18 11.83
CA LEU A 46 -4.01 -0.38 13.26
C LEU A 46 -4.39 0.95 13.90
N ASN A 47 -5.28 0.92 14.88
CA ASN A 47 -5.52 2.06 15.75
C ASN A 47 -5.61 1.57 17.20
N ARG A 48 -4.43 1.40 17.82
CA ARG A 48 -4.32 1.00 19.22
C ARG A 48 -4.05 2.25 20.05
N ASN A 49 -4.81 2.43 21.13
CA ASN A 49 -4.62 3.52 22.09
C ASN A 49 -4.49 4.92 21.46
N ASP A 50 -5.29 5.21 20.43
CA ASP A 50 -5.27 6.47 19.68
C ASP A 50 -3.97 6.76 18.90
N TYR A 51 -3.22 5.71 18.56
CA TYR A 51 -2.09 5.74 17.64
C TYR A 51 -2.45 5.07 16.31
N PRO A 52 -3.14 5.79 15.40
CA PRO A 52 -3.48 5.22 14.10
C PRO A 52 -2.22 5.13 13.23
N MET A 53 -2.04 3.95 12.63
CA MET A 53 -0.97 3.65 11.68
C MET A 53 -1.54 3.50 10.28
N TYR A 54 -0.88 4.14 9.32
CA TYR A 54 -1.27 4.12 7.91
C TYR A 54 -0.15 3.59 7.03
N PHE A 55 -0.52 3.12 5.84
CA PHE A 55 0.44 2.86 4.78
C PHE A 55 0.99 4.16 4.22
N GLY A 56 2.29 4.19 3.98
CA GLY A 56 2.94 5.29 3.29
C GLY A 56 3.99 4.83 2.30
N SER A 57 4.47 5.75 1.47
CA SER A 57 5.61 5.54 0.58
C SER A 57 6.59 6.67 0.76
N ALA A 58 7.74 6.39 1.37
CA ALA A 58 8.84 7.34 1.52
C ALA A 58 9.55 7.53 0.18
N ILE A 59 9.70 8.77 -0.27
CA ILE A 59 10.35 9.11 -1.54
C ILE A 59 11.81 9.46 -1.24
N LEU A 60 12.72 8.64 -1.73
CA LEU A 60 14.16 8.84 -1.66
C LEU A 60 14.70 9.28 -3.03
N HIS A 61 16.01 9.54 -3.10
CA HIS A 61 16.62 10.08 -4.32
C HIS A 61 16.50 9.14 -5.52
N LYS A 62 16.74 7.84 -5.32
CA LYS A 62 16.74 6.81 -6.39
C LYS A 62 15.70 5.70 -6.20
N SER A 63 14.97 5.72 -5.09
CA SER A 63 14.06 4.66 -4.71
C SER A 63 12.82 5.22 -4.02
N VAL A 64 11.78 4.38 -3.92
CA VAL A 64 10.57 4.68 -3.14
C VAL A 64 10.29 3.47 -2.28
N HIS A 65 10.17 3.64 -0.98
CA HIS A 65 10.05 2.51 -0.05
C HIS A 65 8.71 2.58 0.68
N PRO A 66 7.94 1.49 0.76
CA PRO A 66 6.81 1.40 1.67
C PRO A 66 7.26 1.74 3.10
N CYS A 67 6.49 2.59 3.77
CA CYS A 67 6.75 3.06 5.10
C CYS A 67 5.47 2.99 5.95
N LYS A 68 5.65 3.09 7.26
CA LYS A 68 4.58 3.22 8.25
C LYS A 68 4.43 4.70 8.60
N ILE A 69 3.20 5.21 8.56
CA ILE A 69 2.89 6.57 9.00
C ILE A 69 2.29 6.52 10.41
N GLU A 70 3.01 7.05 11.39
CA GLU A 70 2.71 7.00 12.83
C GLU A 70 2.08 8.32 13.28
N TYR A 71 0.80 8.46 12.96
CA TYR A 71 0.11 9.75 12.90
C TYR A 71 0.20 10.57 14.20
N ASN A 72 -0.04 9.93 15.35
CA ASN A 72 -0.08 10.59 16.66
C ASN A 72 1.17 10.39 17.53
N MET A 73 2.25 9.79 17.00
CA MET A 73 3.47 9.54 17.77
C MET A 73 4.39 10.78 17.84
N ARG A 74 3.95 11.80 18.59
CA ARG A 74 4.63 13.11 18.67
C ARG A 74 6.06 13.10 19.21
N HIS A 75 6.50 11.99 19.80
CA HIS A 75 7.87 11.81 20.26
C HIS A 75 8.83 11.42 19.13
N LEU A 76 8.31 10.94 17.98
CA LEU A 76 9.13 10.62 16.83
C LEU A 76 9.60 11.90 16.12
N PRO A 77 10.83 11.92 15.59
CA PRO A 77 11.32 13.04 14.77
C PRO A 77 10.54 13.26 13.47
N SER A 78 9.79 12.27 12.99
CA SER A 78 8.91 12.38 11.82
C SER A 78 7.81 11.31 11.92
N PRO A 79 6.60 11.57 11.40
CA PRO A 79 5.57 10.54 11.32
C PRO A 79 5.88 9.44 10.32
N CYS A 80 6.84 9.63 9.41
CA CYS A 80 7.15 8.70 8.34
C CYS A 80 8.33 7.79 8.75
N THR A 81 8.04 6.54 9.12
CA THR A 81 9.04 5.57 9.55
C THR A 81 9.24 4.51 8.46
N VAL A 82 10.46 4.39 7.94
CA VAL A 82 10.81 3.49 6.83
C VAL A 82 11.97 2.59 7.21
N VAL A 83 11.93 1.33 6.73
CA VAL A 83 13.07 0.40 6.84
C VAL A 83 13.90 0.48 5.55
N LEU A 84 15.15 0.91 5.68
CA LEU A 84 16.13 1.00 4.60
C LEU A 84 17.45 0.40 5.07
N ASP A 85 18.07 -0.46 4.26
CA ASP A 85 19.36 -1.11 4.56
C ASP A 85 19.44 -1.69 5.99
N ASN A 86 18.39 -2.44 6.37
CA ASN A 86 18.24 -3.04 7.69
C ASN A 86 18.29 -2.03 8.87
N THR A 87 17.90 -0.80 8.62
CA THR A 87 17.86 0.29 9.61
C THR A 87 16.48 0.96 9.63
N VAL A 88 16.02 1.34 10.82
CA VAL A 88 14.81 2.16 11.00
C VAL A 88 15.15 3.63 10.82
N ILE A 89 14.46 4.31 9.89
CA ILE A 89 14.69 5.72 9.58
C ILE A 89 13.38 6.50 9.75
N CYS A 90 13.42 7.56 10.55
CA CYS A 90 12.38 8.60 10.59
C CYS A 90 12.57 9.56 9.41
N HIS A 91 12.00 9.23 8.26
CA HIS A 91 12.17 9.96 7.00
C HIS A 91 11.65 11.40 7.10
N GLN A 92 12.52 12.36 6.82
CA GLN A 92 12.23 13.79 6.96
C GLN A 92 11.73 14.44 5.65
N GLY A 93 11.76 13.69 4.54
CA GLY A 93 11.50 14.20 3.20
C GLY A 93 10.03 14.16 2.80
N ARG A 94 9.80 14.02 1.49
CA ARG A 94 8.46 13.80 0.92
C ARG A 94 8.06 12.34 1.07
N TYR A 95 6.79 12.10 1.37
CA TYR A 95 6.20 10.77 1.41
C TYR A 95 4.73 10.85 1.03
N ASP A 96 4.18 9.76 0.53
CA ASP A 96 2.78 9.69 0.12
C ASP A 96 2.01 8.77 1.08
N LEU A 97 0.95 9.27 1.71
CA LEU A 97 0.00 8.44 2.45
C LEU A 97 -0.89 7.69 1.46
N LEU A 98 -0.98 6.37 1.59
CA LEU A 98 -1.92 5.55 0.83
C LEU A 98 -3.23 5.42 1.62
N GLN A 99 -4.32 5.95 1.06
CA GLN A 99 -5.64 5.78 1.65
C GLN A 99 -6.11 4.34 1.45
N PHE A 100 -6.14 3.57 2.54
CA PHE A 100 -6.74 2.24 2.52
C PHE A 100 -8.25 2.36 2.32
N ASN A 101 -8.76 1.68 1.30
CA ASN A 101 -10.18 1.64 0.99
C ASN A 101 -10.64 0.18 0.86
N PRO A 102 -11.47 -0.33 1.80
CA PRO A 102 -11.91 -1.73 1.83
C PRO A 102 -12.88 -2.11 0.69
N ASP A 103 -13.38 -1.16 -0.11
CA ASP A 103 -14.20 -1.45 -1.30
C ASP A 103 -13.33 -1.75 -2.53
N THR A 104 -12.06 -1.35 -2.49
CA THR A 104 -11.13 -1.45 -3.64
C THR A 104 -9.83 -2.16 -3.31
N MET A 105 -9.56 -2.42 -2.04
CA MET A 105 -8.36 -3.07 -1.54
C MET A 105 -8.71 -4.14 -0.50
N GLU A 106 -7.89 -5.17 -0.43
CA GLU A 106 -8.02 -6.27 0.52
C GLU A 106 -6.63 -6.68 1.03
N THR A 107 -6.57 -7.18 2.26
CA THR A 107 -5.35 -7.79 2.79
C THR A 107 -5.41 -9.28 2.54
N VAL A 108 -4.36 -9.83 1.93
CA VAL A 108 -4.34 -11.24 1.54
C VAL A 108 -3.17 -11.90 2.24
N HIS A 109 -3.47 -12.97 2.97
CA HIS A 109 -2.44 -13.78 3.60
C HIS A 109 -1.47 -14.39 2.58
N THR A 110 -0.19 -14.35 2.87
CA THR A 110 0.88 -14.92 2.06
C THR A 110 2.12 -15.18 2.91
N SER A 111 3.13 -15.81 2.32
CA SER A 111 4.37 -16.11 3.01
C SER A 111 5.58 -16.11 2.08
N GLU A 112 6.76 -15.94 2.68
CA GLU A 112 8.06 -16.13 2.04
C GLU A 112 8.27 -15.29 0.76
N GLY A 113 7.76 -14.06 0.73
CA GLY A 113 7.87 -13.18 -0.44
C GLY A 113 6.90 -13.49 -1.59
N ARG A 114 6.04 -14.51 -1.44
CA ARG A 114 5.13 -14.93 -2.52
C ARG A 114 4.07 -13.88 -2.79
N ILE A 115 3.77 -13.69 -4.07
CA ILE A 115 2.58 -12.96 -4.50
C ILE A 115 1.43 -13.97 -4.66
N PRO A 116 0.31 -13.82 -3.93
CA PRO A 116 -0.81 -14.74 -4.02
C PRO A 116 -1.37 -14.86 -5.44
N ALA A 117 -1.63 -16.10 -5.88
CA ALA A 117 -2.11 -16.38 -7.22
C ALA A 117 -3.40 -15.61 -7.54
N GLY A 118 -3.45 -14.98 -8.72
CA GLY A 118 -4.62 -14.26 -9.21
C GLY A 118 -4.91 -12.93 -8.50
N ARG A 119 -4.07 -12.50 -7.55
CA ARG A 119 -4.14 -11.19 -6.89
C ARG A 119 -3.25 -10.16 -7.57
N ARG A 120 -3.51 -8.88 -7.27
CA ARG A 120 -2.77 -7.73 -7.78
C ARG A 120 -2.23 -6.92 -6.61
N PRO A 121 -0.96 -7.11 -6.20
CA PRO A 121 -0.43 -6.42 -5.04
C PRO A 121 -0.33 -4.91 -5.29
N VAL A 122 -0.63 -4.11 -4.27
CA VAL A 122 -0.57 -2.65 -4.35
C VAL A 122 0.89 -2.23 -4.29
N LYS A 123 1.39 -1.65 -5.39
CA LYS A 123 2.78 -1.17 -5.47
C LYS A 123 2.96 0.03 -4.53
N GLY A 124 3.88 -0.10 -3.59
CA GLY A 124 4.26 0.95 -2.66
C GLY A 124 5.55 1.66 -3.04
N GLY A 125 6.33 1.09 -3.97
CA GLY A 125 7.52 1.74 -4.47
C GLY A 125 8.42 0.80 -5.24
N TYR A 126 9.72 1.07 -5.22
CA TYR A 126 10.75 0.32 -5.92
C TYR A 126 12.12 0.57 -5.29
N GLU A 127 12.98 -0.44 -5.36
CA GLU A 127 14.42 -0.35 -5.04
C GLU A 127 15.18 0.43 -6.12
N GLU A 128 16.45 0.80 -5.87
CA GLU A 128 17.26 1.56 -6.84
C GLU A 128 17.42 0.86 -8.20
N ASP A 129 17.40 -0.47 -8.24
CA ASP A 129 17.45 -1.28 -9.46
C ASP A 129 16.10 -1.40 -10.18
N GLY A 130 15.06 -0.72 -9.67
CA GLY A 130 13.71 -0.72 -10.21
C GLY A 130 12.83 -1.87 -9.74
N MET A 131 13.35 -2.79 -8.90
CA MET A 131 12.56 -3.91 -8.40
C MET A 131 11.37 -3.43 -7.57
N PRO A 132 10.15 -3.93 -7.83
CA PRO A 132 8.95 -3.43 -7.18
C PRO A 132 8.90 -3.82 -5.70
N LEU A 133 8.47 -2.86 -4.88
CA LEU A 133 8.13 -3.07 -3.47
C LEU A 133 6.63 -2.91 -3.27
N TYR A 134 6.06 -3.77 -2.43
CA TYR A 134 4.63 -3.81 -2.11
C TYR A 134 4.39 -3.55 -0.63
N HIS A 135 3.18 -3.11 -0.31
CA HIS A 135 2.73 -2.91 1.07
C HIS A 135 2.46 -4.26 1.73
N GLY A 136 3.27 -4.60 2.72
CA GLY A 136 3.08 -5.75 3.60
C GLY A 136 2.49 -5.34 4.94
N ILE A 137 1.95 -6.31 5.66
CA ILE A 137 1.43 -6.17 7.02
C ILE A 137 1.94 -7.35 7.81
N ALA A 138 2.82 -7.09 8.77
CA ALA A 138 3.28 -8.09 9.71
C ALA A 138 2.36 -8.13 10.94
N VAL A 139 2.11 -9.32 11.47
CA VAL A 139 1.47 -9.47 12.78
C VAL A 139 2.58 -9.56 13.82
N HIS A 140 2.76 -8.50 14.61
CA HIS A 140 3.79 -8.47 15.65
C HIS A 140 3.48 -9.50 16.75
N PRO A 141 4.45 -10.34 17.18
CA PRO A 141 4.25 -11.30 18.25
C PRO A 141 3.79 -10.66 19.58
N GLY A 142 3.02 -11.40 20.38
CA GLY A 142 2.52 -10.93 21.67
C GLY A 142 1.22 -10.13 21.54
N ASP A 143 1.31 -8.93 20.99
CA ASP A 143 0.17 -7.99 20.93
C ASP A 143 -0.78 -8.22 19.75
N ARG A 144 -0.37 -9.03 18.77
CA ARG A 144 -1.09 -9.25 17.50
C ARG A 144 -1.32 -7.97 16.70
N ASP A 145 -0.48 -6.96 16.92
CA ASP A 145 -0.58 -5.70 16.21
C ASP A 145 -0.21 -5.87 14.74
N ARG A 146 -1.04 -5.30 13.87
CA ARG A 146 -0.87 -5.33 12.42
C ARG A 146 -0.03 -4.14 11.99
N ILE A 147 1.25 -4.38 11.75
CA ILE A 147 2.24 -3.32 11.49
C ILE A 147 2.51 -3.24 9.99
N PRO A 148 2.29 -2.06 9.35
CA PRO A 148 2.69 -1.83 7.97
C PRO A 148 4.19 -2.04 7.75
N GLY A 149 4.55 -2.66 6.63
CA GLY A 149 5.92 -2.91 6.23
C GLY A 149 6.08 -2.97 4.71
N LYS A 150 7.25 -3.42 4.26
CA LYS A 150 7.57 -3.63 2.84
C LYS A 150 7.78 -5.10 2.55
N THR A 151 7.34 -5.54 1.37
CA THR A 151 7.55 -6.91 0.89
C THR A 151 7.85 -6.92 -0.60
N SER A 152 8.60 -7.94 -1.04
CA SER A 152 8.79 -8.27 -2.45
C SER A 152 9.18 -9.74 -2.58
N PRO A 153 9.13 -10.31 -3.80
CA PRO A 153 9.67 -11.65 -4.05
C PRO A 153 11.14 -11.84 -3.65
N ARG A 154 11.93 -10.76 -3.55
CA ARG A 154 13.35 -10.80 -3.14
C ARG A 154 13.56 -10.67 -1.63
N LEU A 155 12.58 -10.17 -0.88
CA LEU A 155 12.71 -9.97 0.56
C LEU A 155 12.37 -11.24 1.36
N HIS A 156 11.80 -12.26 0.71
CA HIS A 156 11.42 -13.53 1.34
C HIS A 156 10.50 -13.38 2.58
N GLY A 157 9.80 -12.25 2.69
CA GLY A 157 8.93 -11.92 3.82
C GLY A 157 8.44 -10.47 3.78
N CYS A 158 7.87 -10.01 4.89
CA CYS A 158 7.53 -8.62 5.15
C CYS A 158 8.53 -8.03 6.15
N GLU A 159 9.37 -7.11 5.68
CA GLU A 159 10.24 -6.31 6.53
C GLU A 159 9.43 -5.17 7.15
N TYR A 160 9.48 -5.05 8.47
CA TYR A 160 8.78 -4.03 9.24
C TYR A 160 9.62 -3.57 10.42
N CYS A 161 9.17 -2.51 11.10
CA CYS A 161 9.83 -2.02 12.32
C CYS A 161 8.86 -2.00 13.50
N PHE A 162 9.39 -2.33 14.68
CA PHE A 162 8.69 -2.19 15.96
C PHE A 162 9.64 -1.54 16.97
N GLY A 163 9.35 -0.31 17.39
CA GLY A 163 10.36 0.53 18.02
C GLY A 163 11.53 0.79 17.08
N ASP A 164 12.75 0.58 17.57
CA ASP A 164 14.00 0.74 16.80
C ASP A 164 14.47 -0.55 16.11
N ASP A 165 13.74 -1.65 16.29
CA ASP A 165 14.11 -2.96 15.75
C ASP A 165 13.56 -3.17 14.34
N VAL A 166 14.41 -3.67 13.45
CA VAL A 166 14.01 -4.20 12.14
C VAL A 166 13.72 -5.69 12.26
N LEU A 167 12.54 -6.09 11.79
CA LEU A 167 12.03 -7.45 11.91
C LEU A 167 11.55 -7.95 10.55
N LEU A 168 11.66 -9.27 10.33
CA LEU A 168 11.16 -9.95 9.13
C LEU A 168 10.07 -10.94 9.53
N ALA A 169 8.85 -10.73 9.04
CA ALA A 169 7.77 -11.70 9.15
C ALA A 169 7.71 -12.56 7.88
N THR A 170 7.98 -13.85 8.00
CA THR A 170 7.86 -14.80 6.87
C THR A 170 6.42 -15.20 6.59
N ASP A 171 5.54 -15.08 7.58
CA ASP A 171 4.09 -15.24 7.49
C ASP A 171 3.41 -13.88 7.73
N TYR A 172 2.68 -13.37 6.74
CA TYR A 172 2.23 -11.98 6.73
C TYR A 172 1.02 -11.78 5.81
N GLU A 173 0.50 -10.56 5.75
CA GLU A 173 -0.49 -10.17 4.74
C GLU A 173 0.11 -9.19 3.73
N ILE A 174 -0.29 -9.29 2.47
CA ILE A 174 0.05 -8.33 1.42
C ILE A 174 -1.20 -7.57 1.00
N LEU A 175 -1.08 -6.24 0.87
CA LEU A 175 -2.17 -5.41 0.39
C LEU A 175 -2.36 -5.62 -1.12
N CYS A 176 -3.57 -5.95 -1.54
CA CYS A 176 -3.94 -6.22 -2.92
C CYS A 176 -5.12 -5.36 -3.36
N ALA A 177 -5.18 -5.01 -4.64
CA ALA A 177 -6.36 -4.42 -5.25
C ALA A 177 -7.45 -5.49 -5.44
N GLN A 178 -8.68 -5.18 -5.06
CA GLN A 178 -9.83 -6.03 -5.29
C GLN A 178 -10.20 -6.06 -6.77
N LYS A 179 -10.67 -7.22 -7.22
CA LYS A 179 -11.37 -7.33 -8.51
C LYS A 179 -12.79 -6.87 -8.29
N ILE A 180 -13.15 -5.67 -8.75
CA ILE A 180 -14.55 -5.28 -8.85
C ILE A 180 -15.18 -6.18 -9.92
N LEU A 181 -15.97 -7.18 -9.52
CA LEU A 181 -16.89 -7.83 -10.45
C LEU A 181 -17.92 -6.78 -10.85
N ARG A 182 -17.82 -6.24 -12.06
CA ARG A 182 -18.95 -5.55 -12.67
C ARG A 182 -20.02 -6.59 -12.94
N VAL A 183 -21.00 -6.71 -12.05
CA VAL A 183 -22.26 -7.38 -12.39
C VAL A 183 -22.91 -6.51 -13.46
N ALA A 184 -22.82 -6.95 -14.72
CA ALA A 184 -23.62 -6.36 -15.77
C ALA A 184 -25.08 -6.69 -15.44
N LEU A 185 -25.81 -5.74 -14.86
CA LEU A 185 -27.26 -5.82 -14.76
C LEU A 185 -27.79 -5.68 -16.19
N ILE A 186 -27.93 -6.79 -16.90
CA ILE A 186 -28.68 -6.83 -18.15
C ILE A 186 -30.14 -6.67 -17.75
N LEU A 187 -30.61 -5.42 -17.69
CA LEU A 187 -32.03 -5.11 -17.72
C LEU A 187 -32.50 -5.42 -19.14
N ILE A 188 -32.98 -6.65 -19.34
CA ILE A 188 -33.86 -6.96 -20.47
C ILE A 188 -35.20 -6.32 -20.13
N ILE A 189 -35.51 -5.19 -20.78
CA ILE A 189 -36.87 -4.68 -20.94
C ILE A 189 -37.22 -4.82 -22.42
#